data_AF-A0A940EUV3-F1
#
_entry.id   AF-A0A940EUV3-F1
#
_cell.length_a   1.000
_cell.length_b   1.000
_cell.length_c   1.000
_cell.angle_alpha   90.00
_cell.angle_beta   90.00
_cell.angle_gamma   90.00
#
_symmetry.space_group_name_H-M   'P 1'
#
loop_
_entity.id
_entity.type
_entity.pdbx_description
1 polymer ?
#
loop_
_entity_poly.entity_id
_entity_poly.type
_entity_poly.pdbx_seq_one_letter_code
_entity_poly.pdbx_strand_id
1 'polypeptide(L)'
;MAKILRVVFLVFAVVLALGAFLVAAHDNVSQDNSLVKFVLNFADTIDGPFSRHNGIFDFHGKNGDTKDAVVNWGIAAIVYLAIGRYLQRLLAPKSTR
;
A
#
# COMPACT_ATOMS: atom_id res chain seq x y z
N MET A 1 0.85 -13.81 18.42
CA MET A 1 0.21 -13.86 17.07
C MET A 1 -0.42 -12.54 16.66
N ALA A 2 -1.32 -11.94 17.44
CA ALA A 2 -1.96 -10.65 17.09
C ALA A 2 -0.98 -9.51 16.76
N LYS A 3 0.15 -9.40 17.48
CA LYS A 3 1.20 -8.40 17.19
C LYS A 3 1.89 -8.65 15.84
N ILE A 4 2.15 -9.90 15.49
CA ILE A 4 2.83 -10.28 14.24
C ILE A 4 1.96 -9.90 13.05
N LEU A 5 0.66 -10.26 13.09
CA LEU A 5 -0.29 -9.88 12.03
C LEU A 5 -0.34 -8.36 11.85
N ARG A 6 -0.43 -7.60 12.94
CA ARG A 6 -0.42 -6.14 12.88
C ARG A 6 0.85 -5.60 12.21
N VAL A 7 2.01 -6.18 12.51
CA VAL A 7 3.28 -5.80 11.88
C VAL A 7 3.29 -6.14 10.39
N VAL A 8 2.78 -7.31 9.99
CA VAL A 8 2.67 -7.69 8.57
C VAL A 8 1.82 -6.69 7.79
N PHE A 9 0.62 -6.36 8.28
CA PHE A 9 -0.24 -5.35 7.64
C PHE A 9 0.38 -3.95 7.63
N LEU A 10 1.14 -3.59 8.66
CA LEU A 10 1.91 -2.34 8.68
C LEU A 10 2.99 -2.33 7.60
N VAL A 11 3.73 -3.42 7.42
CA VAL A 11 4.75 -3.54 6.38
C VAL A 11 4.13 -3.39 4.99
N PHE A 12 3.01 -4.07 4.72
CA PHE A 12 2.28 -3.90 3.46
C PHE A 12 1.84 -2.46 3.22
N ALA A 13 1.30 -1.79 4.25
CA ALA A 13 0.93 -0.39 4.14
C ALA A 13 2.12 0.53 3.83
N VAL A 14 3.27 0.30 4.46
CA VAL A 14 4.49 1.06 4.19
C VAL A 14 4.97 0.84 2.76
N VAL A 15 4.98 -0.40 2.28
CA VAL A 15 5.36 -0.72 0.90
C VAL A 15 4.45 0.00 -0.10
N LEU A 16 3.13 -0.08 0.07
CA LEU A 16 2.15 0.59 -0.80
C LEU A 16 2.33 2.12 -0.79
N ALA A 17 2.53 2.71 0.39
CA ALA A 17 2.77 4.15 0.52
C ALA A 17 4.10 4.58 -0.13
N LEU A 18 5.16 3.78 0.02
CA LEU A 18 6.44 4.03 -0.66
C LEU A 18 6.30 3.87 -2.17
N GLY A 19 5.57 2.84 -2.64
CA GLY A 19 5.27 2.67 -4.06
C GLY A 19 4.55 3.89 -4.63
N ALA A 20 3.51 4.37 -3.96
CA ALA A 20 2.77 5.57 -4.36
C ALA A 20 3.69 6.79 -4.46
N PHE A 21 4.55 6.99 -3.45
CA PHE A 21 5.53 8.07 -3.44
C PHE A 21 6.55 7.95 -4.58
N LEU A 22 7.07 6.75 -4.85
CA LEU A 22 8.06 6.51 -5.90
C LEU A 22 7.48 6.72 -7.31
N VAL A 23 6.21 6.38 -7.52
CA VAL A 23 5.51 6.71 -8.78
C VAL A 23 5.27 8.22 -8.88
N ALA A 24 4.88 8.88 -7.79
CA ALA A 24 4.72 10.34 -7.78
C ALA A 24 6.03 11.09 -8.06
N ALA A 25 7.15 10.57 -7.54
CA ALA A 25 8.47 11.16 -7.67
C ALA A 25 9.25 10.62 -8.89
N HIS A 26 8.61 9.99 -9.87
CA HIS A 26 9.30 9.29 -10.96
C HIS A 26 10.28 10.17 -11.75
N ASP A 27 9.99 11.47 -11.90
CA ASP A 27 10.89 12.43 -12.55
C ASP A 27 12.18 12.69 -11.76
N ASN A 28 12.19 12.41 -10.45
CA ASN A 28 13.27 12.70 -9.52
C ASN A 28 13.95 11.44 -8.97
N VAL A 29 13.49 10.25 -9.37
CA VAL A 29 13.96 8.96 -8.85
C VAL A 29 14.29 8.02 -10.01
N SER A 30 15.48 7.42 -9.97
CA SER A 30 15.88 6.42 -10.95
C SER A 30 15.00 5.17 -10.84
N GLN A 31 14.12 5.00 -11.82
CA GLN A 31 13.26 3.81 -11.95
C GLN A 31 14.07 2.54 -12.25
N ASP A 32 15.34 2.68 -12.66
CA ASP A 32 16.23 1.56 -12.90
C ASP A 32 16.92 1.03 -11.65
N ASN A 33 16.85 1.77 -10.54
CA ASN A 33 17.39 1.32 -9.27
C ASN A 33 16.69 0.05 -8.80
N SER A 34 17.47 -0.97 -8.42
CA SER A 34 16.96 -2.27 -8.00
C SER A 34 16.03 -2.19 -6.79
N LEU A 35 16.28 -1.27 -5.85
CA LEU A 35 15.42 -1.07 -4.69
C LEU A 35 14.08 -0.44 -5.07
N VAL A 36 14.09 0.54 -5.97
CA VAL A 36 12.88 1.18 -6.49
C VAL A 36 12.01 0.14 -7.20
N LYS A 37 12.61 -0.62 -8.13
CA LYS A 37 11.93 -1.75 -8.82
C LYS A 37 11.38 -2.77 -7.83
N PHE A 38 12.15 -3.13 -6.82
CA PHE A 38 11.70 -4.07 -5.79
C PHE A 38 10.46 -3.56 -5.05
N VAL A 39 10.45 -2.31 -4.60
CA VAL A 39 9.31 -1.73 -3.89
C VAL A 39 8.08 -1.65 -4.79
N LEU A 40 8.24 -1.18 -6.05
CA LEU A 40 7.14 -1.08 -7.00
C LEU A 40 6.54 -2.45 -7.32
N ASN A 41 7.37 -3.44 -7.64
CA ASN A 41 6.90 -4.81 -7.94
C ASN A 41 6.22 -5.44 -6.73
N PHE A 42 6.74 -5.19 -5.51
CA PHE A 42 6.13 -5.73 -4.30
C PHE A 42 4.80 -5.04 -4.00
N ALA A 43 4.68 -3.73 -4.25
CA ALA A 43 3.41 -3.00 -4.17
C ALA A 43 2.38 -3.53 -5.18
N ASP A 44 2.77 -3.72 -6.45
CA ASP A 44 1.94 -4.33 -7.51
C ASP A 44 1.45 -5.74 -7.14
N THR A 45 2.20 -6.48 -6.32
CA THR A 45 1.82 -7.84 -5.91
C THR A 45 0.73 -7.86 -4.83
N ILE A 46 0.64 -6.80 -4.02
CA ILE A 46 -0.22 -6.75 -2.81
C ILE A 46 -1.34 -5.70 -2.91
N ASP A 47 -1.43 -4.96 -4.02
CA ASP A 47 -2.39 -3.88 -4.19
C ASP A 47 -3.84 -4.34 -4.43
N GLY A 48 -4.04 -5.55 -4.95
CA GLY A 48 -5.34 -6.22 -5.03
C GLY A 48 -6.40 -5.37 -5.74
N PRO A 49 -7.55 -5.07 -5.12
CA PRO A 49 -8.59 -4.25 -5.76
C PRO A 49 -8.18 -2.78 -5.92
N PHE A 50 -7.08 -2.36 -5.29
CA PHE A 50 -6.53 -1.01 -5.40
C PHE A 50 -5.33 -1.00 -6.37
N SER A 51 -5.39 -1.79 -7.44
CA SER A 51 -4.33 -1.76 -8.44
C SER A 51 -4.16 -0.37 -9.04
N ARG A 52 -2.92 0.02 -9.33
CA ARG A 52 -2.64 1.24 -10.09
C ARG A 52 -3.00 1.15 -11.58
N HIS A 53 -3.31 -0.05 -12.08
CA HIS A 53 -3.58 -0.30 -13.49
C HIS A 53 -5.07 -0.51 -13.79
N ASN A 54 -5.84 -1.01 -12.82
CA ASN A 54 -7.27 -1.29 -12.95
C ASN A 54 -7.98 -1.30 -11.58
N GLY A 55 -7.61 -0.35 -10.71
CA GLY A 55 -8.16 -0.23 -9.38
C GLY A 55 -9.55 0.41 -9.34
N ILE A 56 -10.03 0.66 -8.11
CA ILE A 56 -11.32 1.32 -7.85
C ILE A 56 -11.37 2.72 -8.48
N PHE A 57 -10.24 3.44 -8.48
CA PHE A 57 -10.10 4.73 -9.16
C PHE A 57 -9.32 4.54 -10.45
N ASP A 58 -9.86 5.10 -11.53
CA ASP A 58 -9.24 5.12 -12.87
C ASP A 58 -9.28 6.58 -13.37
N PHE A 59 -8.10 7.19 -13.47
CA PHE A 59 -7.91 8.59 -13.83
C PHE A 59 -7.42 8.72 -15.28
N HIS A 60 -8.20 9.43 -16.09
CA HIS A 60 -7.81 9.72 -17.46
C HIS A 60 -7.16 11.11 -17.63
N GLY A 61 -6.35 11.24 -18.68
CA GLY A 61 -5.71 12.49 -19.06
C GLY A 61 -4.33 12.69 -18.44
N LYS A 62 -3.96 13.96 -18.20
CA LYS A 62 -2.60 14.30 -17.75
C LYS A 62 -2.29 13.65 -16.40
N ASN A 63 -1.19 12.89 -16.39
CA ASN A 63 -0.67 12.15 -15.24
C ASN A 63 -1.68 11.12 -14.67
N GLY A 64 -2.49 10.50 -15.53
CA GLY A 64 -3.44 9.44 -15.13
C GLY A 64 -2.77 8.35 -14.30
N ASP A 65 -1.78 7.67 -14.87
CA ASP A 65 -1.04 6.59 -14.22
C ASP A 65 -0.45 6.99 -12.85
N THR A 66 0.08 8.22 -12.73
CA THR A 66 0.60 8.72 -11.46
C THR A 66 -0.51 8.91 -10.42
N LYS A 67 -1.66 9.47 -10.84
CA LYS A 67 -2.81 9.66 -9.95
C LYS A 67 -3.40 8.32 -9.54
N ASP A 68 -3.49 7.37 -10.46
CA ASP A 68 -3.98 6.02 -10.17
C ASP A 68 -3.12 5.37 -9.09
N ALA A 69 -1.80 5.37 -9.26
CA ALA A 69 -0.89 4.83 -8.26
C ALA A 69 -1.00 5.57 -6.92
N VAL A 70 -0.99 6.90 -6.92
CA VAL A 70 -1.01 7.70 -5.68
C VAL A 70 -2.30 7.48 -4.90
N VAL A 71 -3.45 7.53 -5.57
CA VAL A 71 -4.76 7.42 -4.92
C VAL A 71 -5.05 5.98 -4.52
N ASN A 72 -4.93 5.02 -5.45
CA ASN A 72 -5.28 3.64 -5.17
C ASN A 72 -4.33 3.04 -4.12
N TRP A 73 -3.01 3.12 -4.30
CA TRP A 73 -2.07 2.56 -3.32
C TRP A 73 -2.05 3.35 -2.00
N GLY A 74 -2.30 4.66 -2.03
CA GLY A 74 -2.47 5.47 -0.82
C GLY A 74 -3.67 5.00 0.02
N ILE A 75 -4.82 4.75 -0.62
CA ILE A 75 -6.00 4.20 0.06
C ILE A 75 -5.74 2.76 0.53
N ALA A 76 -5.12 1.94 -0.31
CA ALA A 76 -4.74 0.57 0.05
C ALA A 76 -3.90 0.56 1.34
N ALA A 77 -2.89 1.43 1.44
CA ALA A 77 -2.07 1.54 2.65
C ALA A 77 -2.92 1.83 3.90
N ILE A 78 -3.88 2.75 3.82
CA ILE A 78 -4.80 3.06 4.92
C ILE A 78 -5.67 1.86 5.29
N VAL A 79 -6.21 1.15 4.29
CA VAL A 79 -7.04 -0.05 4.49
C VAL A 79 -6.25 -1.16 5.17
N TYR A 80 -5.02 -1.43 4.74
CA TYR A 80 -4.16 -2.43 5.37
C TYR A 80 -3.85 -2.06 6.83
N LEU A 81 -3.57 -0.80 7.14
CA LEU A 81 -3.41 -0.34 8.53
C LEU A 81 -4.67 -0.55 9.37
N ALA A 82 -5.84 -0.23 8.80
CA ALA A 82 -7.12 -0.39 9.46
C ALA A 82 -7.41 -1.87 9.78
N ILE A 83 -7.19 -2.76 8.81
CA ILE A 83 -7.35 -4.22 8.98
C ILE A 83 -6.38 -4.74 10.04
N GLY A 84 -5.10 -4.38 9.97
CA GLY A 84 -4.10 -4.80 10.96
C GLY A 84 -4.46 -4.36 12.38
N ARG A 85 -4.96 -3.12 12.54
CA ARG A 85 -5.42 -2.60 13.84
C ARG A 85 -6.70 -3.29 14.32
N TYR A 86 -7.64 -3.55 13.42
CA TYR A 86 -8.90 -4.21 13.73
C TYR A 86 -8.68 -5.67 14.16
N LEU A 87 -7.90 -6.44 13.40
CA LEU A 87 -7.55 -7.82 13.73
C LEU A 87 -6.80 -7.91 15.06
N GLN A 88 -5.87 -6.97 15.33
CA GLN A 88 -5.20 -6.93 16.63
C GLN A 88 -6.20 -6.75 17.78
N ARG A 89 -7.21 -5.88 17.62
CA ARG A 89 -8.23 -5.65 18.65
C ARG A 89 -9.13 -6.88 18.86
N LEU A 90 -9.51 -7.58 17.79
CA LEU A 90 -10.34 -8.78 17.87
C LEU A 90 -9.60 -9.95 18.52
N LEU A 91 -8.31 -10.11 18.20
CA LEU A 91 -7.47 -11.21 18.70
C LEU A 91 -6.78 -10.88 20.03
N ALA A 92 -6.89 -9.63 20.50
CA ALA A 92 -6.40 -9.28 21.82
C ALA A 92 -7.25 -10.00 22.86
N PRO A 93 -6.63 -10.58 23.91
CA PRO A 93 -7.39 -11.21 24.99
C PRO A 93 -8.40 -10.19 25.54
N LYS A 94 -9.69 -10.53 25.53
CA LYS A 94 -10.67 -9.81 26.34
C LYS A 94 -10.25 -10.04 27.78
N SER A 95 -9.66 -9.04 28.41
CA SER A 95 -9.43 -9.04 29.85
C SER A 95 -10.81 -9.11 30.51
N THR A 96 -11.28 -10.32 30.82
CA THR A 96 -12.41 -10.55 31.73
C THR A 96 -12.04 -9.86 33.04
N ARG A 97 -12.71 -8.73 33.30
CA ARG A 97 -12.66 -8.03 34.56
C ARG A 97 -13.94 -8.33 35.32
#